data_AF-A0A090VJR6-F1
#
_entry.id   AF-A0A090VJR6-F1
#
_cell.length_a   1.000
_cell.length_b   1.000
_cell.length_c   1.000
_cell.angle_alpha   90.00
_cell.angle_beta   90.00
_cell.angle_gamma   90.00
#
_symmetry.space_group_name_H-M   'P 1'
#
loop_
_entity.id
_entity.type
_entity.pdbx_description
1 polymer ?
#
loop_
_entity_poly.entity_id
_entity_poly.type
_entity_poly.pdbx_seq_one_letter_code
_entity_poly.pdbx_strand_id
1 'polypeptide(L)'
;MNDLFDLNIIFDMGGDNDKKLKLAANYMDYLGTAKYSNEELKKEFYKLGVSYYVFAGDDKTYVGLNGLKENLPKGLELLEHLWNNAVPDQDAYKKYVESIIKERQDSKGQKGSILWNGLMSYGKYGEKSRLRNIYKTDELNAIDPKELVDIVKDMKNYNQRVFYYGKDVDAAVAALNSSHTIPEDLKEYPEALVYEEQETSGNVYFVDFDMVQSEMLFLAKGEPFKAENIAASTLFNTYFGSGLSSIVFQEIRESKSLAYSAFSSYQMADEKENANYVMAYMGTQANKMPQAVSA
;
A
#
# COMPACT_ATOMS: atom_id res chain seq x y z
N MET A 1 17.46 -23.44 3.06
CA MET A 1 16.71 -22.72 2.00
C MET A 1 15.82 -23.73 1.28
N ASN A 2 14.52 -23.45 1.15
CA ASN A 2 13.57 -24.31 0.43
C ASN A 2 13.73 -24.16 -1.10
N ASP A 3 12.93 -24.86 -1.90
CA ASP A 3 12.97 -24.77 -3.37
C ASP A 3 12.02 -23.71 -3.95
N LEU A 4 11.61 -22.76 -3.10
CA LEU A 4 10.83 -21.60 -3.53
C LEU A 4 11.75 -20.51 -4.08
N PHE A 5 11.18 -19.69 -4.96
CA PHE A 5 11.77 -18.43 -5.41
C PHE A 5 10.78 -17.27 -5.27
N ASP A 6 11.33 -16.07 -5.21
CA ASP A 6 10.63 -14.80 -5.30
C ASP A 6 11.46 -13.87 -6.20
N LEU A 7 10.84 -13.36 -7.27
CA LEU A 7 11.45 -12.49 -8.26
C LEU A 7 10.61 -11.22 -8.37
N ASN A 8 11.23 -10.06 -8.16
CA ASN A 8 10.62 -8.74 -8.31
C ASN A 8 11.38 -7.93 -9.35
N ILE A 9 10.65 -7.38 -10.30
CA ILE A 9 11.06 -6.24 -11.12
C ILE A 9 10.47 -5.00 -10.44
N ILE A 10 11.35 -4.12 -9.99
CA ILE A 10 11.06 -2.98 -9.12
C ILE A 10 11.30 -1.69 -9.91
N PHE A 11 10.30 -0.82 -9.89
CA PHE A 11 10.36 0.53 -10.42
C PHE A 11 10.25 1.51 -9.27
N ASP A 12 11.17 2.48 -9.18
CA ASP A 12 11.13 3.55 -8.18
C ASP A 12 10.16 4.67 -8.61
N MET A 13 8.95 4.26 -9.01
CA MET A 13 7.79 5.11 -9.28
C MET A 13 6.48 4.44 -8.86
N GLY A 14 5.52 5.25 -8.42
CA GLY A 14 4.20 4.79 -7.98
C GLY A 14 3.09 5.78 -8.31
N GLY A 15 2.01 5.74 -7.52
CA GLY A 15 0.86 6.64 -7.66
C GLY A 15 1.19 8.13 -7.49
N ASP A 16 2.30 8.46 -6.86
CA ASP A 16 2.78 9.84 -6.71
C ASP A 16 3.42 10.38 -8.00
N ASN A 17 3.99 9.50 -8.84
CA ASN A 17 4.57 9.85 -10.14
C ASN A 17 3.51 9.81 -11.25
N ASP A 18 2.64 8.79 -11.23
CA ASP A 18 1.49 8.68 -12.12
C ASP A 18 0.26 8.20 -11.35
N LYS A 19 -0.71 9.09 -11.18
CA LYS A 19 -1.97 8.83 -10.48
C LYS A 19 -2.75 7.64 -11.06
N LYS A 20 -2.64 7.36 -12.37
CA LYS A 20 -3.31 6.21 -13.02
C LYS A 20 -2.61 4.89 -12.75
N LEU A 21 -1.34 4.89 -12.36
CA LEU A 21 -0.54 3.66 -12.25
C LEU A 21 -1.13 2.63 -11.28
N LYS A 22 -1.69 3.09 -10.15
CA LYS A 22 -2.39 2.20 -9.21
C LYS A 22 -3.64 1.55 -9.80
N LEU A 23 -4.40 2.29 -10.60
CA LEU A 23 -5.55 1.73 -11.31
C LEU A 23 -5.08 0.74 -12.38
N ALA A 24 -4.03 1.09 -13.10
CA ALA A 24 -3.45 0.28 -14.17
C ALA A 24 -2.91 -1.06 -13.65
N ALA A 25 -2.12 -1.03 -12.58
CA ALA A 25 -1.58 -2.20 -11.90
C ALA A 25 -2.68 -3.17 -11.45
N ASN A 26 -3.67 -2.68 -10.69
CA ASN A 26 -4.76 -3.51 -10.19
C ASN A 26 -5.68 -4.03 -11.30
N TYR A 27 -5.84 -3.28 -12.39
CA TYR A 27 -6.67 -3.69 -13.51
C TYR A 27 -6.09 -4.91 -14.24
N MET A 28 -4.77 -5.13 -14.21
CA MET A 28 -4.13 -6.29 -14.83
C MET A 28 -4.70 -7.64 -14.37
N ASP A 29 -5.11 -7.75 -13.11
CA ASP A 29 -5.71 -8.99 -12.55
C ASP A 29 -7.03 -9.40 -13.22
N TYR A 30 -7.63 -8.47 -13.97
CA TYR A 30 -8.88 -8.65 -14.69
C TYR A 30 -8.67 -9.00 -16.17
N LEU A 31 -7.44 -8.92 -16.67
CA LEU A 31 -7.16 -8.99 -18.10
C LEU A 31 -6.73 -10.38 -18.57
N GLY A 32 -7.01 -10.62 -19.85
CA GLY A 32 -6.45 -11.70 -20.64
C GLY A 32 -5.60 -11.16 -21.79
N THR A 33 -5.27 -12.04 -22.71
CA THR A 33 -4.58 -11.74 -23.97
C THR A 33 -5.41 -12.28 -25.13
N ALA A 34 -5.00 -12.03 -26.38
CA ALA A 34 -5.63 -12.66 -27.53
C ALA A 34 -5.53 -14.21 -27.52
N LYS A 35 -4.55 -14.76 -26.81
CA LYS A 35 -4.29 -16.21 -26.72
C LYS A 35 -5.01 -16.88 -25.55
N TYR A 36 -5.20 -16.16 -24.45
CA TYR A 36 -5.75 -16.70 -23.21
C TYR A 36 -6.77 -15.71 -22.64
N SER A 37 -7.97 -16.20 -22.30
CA SER A 37 -8.83 -15.46 -21.37
C SER A 37 -8.14 -15.30 -20.01
N ASN A 38 -8.59 -14.35 -19.19
CA ASN A 38 -8.07 -14.17 -17.82
C ASN A 38 -8.14 -15.48 -17.01
N GLU A 39 -9.27 -16.19 -17.09
CA GLU A 39 -9.45 -17.45 -16.37
C GLU A 39 -8.48 -18.54 -16.84
N GLU A 40 -8.25 -18.67 -18.16
CA GLU A 40 -7.27 -19.60 -18.70
C GLU A 40 -5.85 -19.24 -18.29
N LEU A 41 -5.50 -17.95 -18.31
CA LEU A 41 -4.19 -17.48 -17.89
C LEU A 41 -3.91 -17.83 -16.43
N LYS A 42 -4.89 -17.59 -15.54
CA LYS A 42 -4.80 -17.99 -14.12
C LYS A 42 -4.63 -19.50 -13.95
N LYS A 43 -5.31 -20.30 -14.79
CA LYS A 43 -5.11 -21.77 -14.82
C LYS A 43 -3.71 -22.17 -15.27
N GLU A 44 -3.12 -21.48 -16.26
CA GLU A 44 -1.75 -21.76 -16.71
C GLU A 44 -0.72 -21.47 -15.61
N PHE A 45 -0.84 -20.33 -14.92
CA PHE A 45 0.00 -20.03 -13.75
C PHE A 45 -0.17 -21.07 -12.63
N TYR A 46 -1.42 -21.45 -12.32
CA TYR A 46 -1.71 -22.46 -11.31
C TYR A 46 -1.09 -23.84 -11.64
N LYS A 47 -1.15 -24.28 -12.91
CA LYS A 47 -0.52 -25.54 -13.36
C LYS A 47 1.00 -25.55 -13.14
N LEU A 48 1.64 -24.39 -13.24
CA LEU A 48 3.06 -24.22 -12.97
C LEU A 48 3.38 -24.09 -11.48
N GLY A 49 2.38 -23.97 -10.60
CA GLY A 49 2.61 -23.67 -9.19
C GLY A 49 3.35 -22.33 -9.00
N VAL A 50 3.08 -21.37 -9.88
CA VAL A 50 3.66 -20.02 -9.86
C VAL A 50 2.53 -19.00 -9.76
N SER A 51 2.72 -17.99 -8.93
CA SER A 51 1.83 -16.83 -8.84
C SER A 51 2.55 -15.60 -9.36
N TYR A 52 1.87 -14.78 -10.15
CA TYR A 52 2.33 -13.45 -10.53
C TYR A 52 1.63 -12.40 -9.69
N TYR A 53 2.22 -11.20 -9.63
CA TYR A 53 1.58 -10.02 -9.06
C TYR A 53 2.08 -8.76 -9.75
N VAL A 54 1.18 -7.76 -9.82
CA VAL A 54 1.49 -6.39 -10.22
C VAL A 54 0.96 -5.49 -9.12
N PHE A 55 1.83 -4.80 -8.41
CA PHE A 55 1.45 -3.95 -7.28
C PHE A 55 2.11 -2.59 -7.41
N ALA A 56 1.30 -1.53 -7.45
CA ALA A 56 1.77 -0.15 -7.42
C ALA A 56 1.44 0.48 -6.07
N GLY A 57 2.48 0.86 -5.33
CA GLY A 57 2.42 1.66 -4.11
C GLY A 57 2.38 3.16 -4.41
N ASP A 58 2.70 3.97 -3.40
CA ASP A 58 2.79 5.43 -3.54
C ASP A 58 4.00 5.83 -4.38
N ASP A 59 5.15 5.24 -4.11
CA ASP A 59 6.47 5.63 -4.64
C ASP A 59 7.19 4.50 -5.39
N LYS A 60 6.72 3.26 -5.27
CA LYS A 60 7.32 2.08 -5.91
C LYS A 60 6.27 1.19 -6.56
N THR A 61 6.66 0.53 -7.64
CA THR A 61 5.84 -0.47 -8.34
C THR A 61 6.63 -1.76 -8.50
N TYR A 62 5.94 -2.87 -8.30
CA TYR A 62 6.50 -4.22 -8.31
C TYR A 62 5.73 -5.06 -9.34
N VAL A 63 6.48 -5.70 -10.23
CA VAL A 63 5.96 -6.75 -11.10
C VAL A 63 6.78 -8.00 -10.82
N GLY A 64 6.14 -9.08 -10.41
CA GLY A 64 6.90 -10.22 -9.90
C GLY A 64 6.22 -11.57 -10.01
N LEU A 65 7.02 -12.58 -9.67
CA LEU A 65 6.66 -13.99 -9.65
C LEU A 65 7.19 -14.64 -8.39
N ASN A 66 6.40 -15.55 -7.82
CA ASN A 66 6.87 -16.46 -6.78
C ASN A 66 6.32 -17.87 -7.02
N GLY A 67 7.04 -18.89 -6.56
CA GLY A 67 6.65 -20.28 -6.76
C GLY A 67 7.81 -21.25 -6.65
N LEU A 68 7.70 -22.40 -7.33
CA LEU A 68 8.78 -23.41 -7.41
C LEU A 68 9.86 -22.98 -8.40
N LYS A 69 11.14 -22.99 -7.98
CA LYS A 69 12.27 -22.47 -8.79
C LYS A 69 12.39 -23.11 -10.18
N GLU A 70 12.05 -24.40 -10.30
CA GLU A 70 12.10 -25.14 -11.57
C GLU A 70 11.12 -24.59 -12.62
N ASN A 71 10.07 -23.89 -12.18
CA ASN A 71 9.05 -23.31 -13.04
C ASN A 71 9.28 -21.82 -13.32
N LEU A 72 10.34 -21.20 -12.75
CA LEU A 72 10.66 -19.79 -13.01
C LEU A 72 10.76 -19.47 -14.50
N PRO A 73 11.50 -20.22 -15.35
CA PRO A 73 11.61 -19.87 -16.77
C PRO A 73 10.26 -19.82 -17.49
N LYS A 74 9.38 -20.81 -17.26
CA LYS A 74 8.04 -20.88 -17.86
C LYS A 74 7.09 -19.83 -17.26
N GLY A 75 7.19 -19.59 -15.96
CA GLY A 75 6.40 -18.57 -15.28
C GLY A 75 6.74 -17.17 -15.80
N LEU A 76 8.03 -16.89 -16.03
CA LEU A 76 8.49 -15.63 -16.59
C LEU A 76 8.06 -15.46 -18.05
N GLU A 77 8.15 -16.51 -18.88
CA GLU A 77 7.61 -16.48 -20.24
C GLU A 77 6.12 -16.13 -20.26
N LEU A 78 5.33 -16.73 -19.34
CA LEU A 78 3.89 -16.46 -19.25
C LEU A 78 3.58 -15.05 -18.74
N LEU A 79 4.36 -14.54 -17.77
CA LEU A 79 4.26 -13.16 -17.31
C LEU A 79 4.59 -12.17 -18.42
N GLU A 80 5.67 -12.39 -19.15
CA GLU A 80 6.05 -11.56 -20.30
C GLU A 80 4.99 -11.60 -21.40
N HIS A 81 4.40 -12.77 -21.65
CA HIS A 81 3.28 -12.88 -22.58
C HIS A 81 2.10 -12.01 -22.14
N LEU A 82 1.70 -12.08 -20.86
CA LEU A 82 0.65 -11.22 -20.31
C LEU A 82 1.02 -9.75 -20.43
N TRP A 83 2.20 -9.36 -19.95
CA TRP A 83 2.65 -7.98 -19.89
C TRP A 83 2.62 -7.34 -21.27
N ASN A 84 3.20 -8.00 -22.28
CA ASN A 84 3.28 -7.46 -23.64
C ASN A 84 1.94 -7.53 -24.40
N ASN A 85 1.11 -8.55 -24.14
CA ASN A 85 -0.07 -8.87 -24.97
C ASN A 85 -1.41 -8.73 -24.26
N ALA A 86 -1.45 -8.12 -23.07
CA ALA A 86 -2.71 -7.79 -22.39
C ALA A 86 -3.63 -6.99 -23.33
N VAL A 87 -4.91 -7.35 -23.34
CA VAL A 87 -5.94 -6.71 -24.18
C VAL A 87 -6.92 -5.97 -23.27
N PRO A 88 -7.26 -4.70 -23.54
CA PRO A 88 -8.26 -3.97 -22.78
C PRO A 88 -9.63 -4.64 -22.83
N ASP A 89 -10.33 -4.68 -21.70
CA ASP A 89 -11.67 -5.25 -21.56
C ASP A 89 -12.61 -4.25 -20.84
N GLN A 90 -13.46 -3.59 -21.61
CA GLN A 90 -14.37 -2.55 -21.10
C GLN A 90 -15.36 -3.07 -20.05
N ASP A 91 -15.86 -4.29 -20.21
CA ASP A 91 -16.84 -4.87 -19.28
C ASP A 91 -16.15 -5.26 -17.96
N ALA A 92 -14.94 -5.80 -18.03
CA ALA A 92 -14.12 -6.05 -16.86
C ALA A 92 -13.74 -4.75 -16.15
N TYR A 93 -13.40 -3.69 -16.89
CA TYR A 93 -13.08 -2.38 -16.31
C TYR A 93 -14.29 -1.78 -15.58
N LYS A 94 -15.48 -1.85 -16.16
CA LYS A 94 -16.70 -1.39 -15.50
C LYS A 94 -16.92 -2.07 -14.15
N LYS A 95 -16.76 -3.40 -14.09
CA LYS A 95 -16.87 -4.16 -12.83
C LYS A 95 -15.78 -3.78 -11.83
N TYR A 96 -14.56 -3.53 -12.32
CA TYR A 96 -13.47 -3.03 -11.50
C TYR A 96 -13.82 -1.66 -10.89
N VAL A 97 -14.33 -0.71 -11.68
CA VAL A 97 -14.79 0.60 -11.18
C VAL A 97 -15.93 0.46 -10.17
N GLU A 98 -16.92 -0.42 -10.43
CA GLU A 98 -18.00 -0.72 -9.49
C GLU A 98 -17.46 -1.24 -8.15
N SER A 99 -16.44 -2.11 -8.17
CA SER A 99 -15.79 -2.60 -6.95
C SER A 99 -15.09 -1.48 -6.16
N ILE A 100 -14.38 -0.57 -6.83
CA ILE A 100 -13.74 0.59 -6.18
C ILE A 100 -14.81 1.48 -5.52
N ILE A 101 -15.90 1.77 -6.23
CA ILE A 101 -16.97 2.61 -5.71
C ILE A 101 -17.60 1.97 -4.47
N LYS A 102 -17.88 0.66 -4.54
CA LYS A 102 -18.42 -0.09 -3.42
C LYS A 102 -17.47 -0.12 -2.23
N GLU A 103 -16.19 -0.42 -2.43
CA GLU A 103 -15.17 -0.43 -1.38
C GLU A 103 -15.08 0.94 -0.68
N ARG A 104 -15.16 2.04 -1.44
CA ARG A 104 -15.17 3.40 -0.89
C ARG A 104 -16.44 3.71 -0.09
N GLN A 105 -17.59 3.17 -0.52
CA GLN A 105 -18.84 3.29 0.23
C GLN A 105 -18.77 2.51 1.55
N ASP A 106 -18.33 1.25 1.48
CA ASP A 106 -18.20 0.36 2.63
C ASP A 106 -17.19 0.94 3.65
N SER A 107 -16.06 1.48 3.17
CA SER A 107 -15.05 2.13 4.01
C SER A 107 -15.58 3.35 4.78
N LYS A 108 -16.55 4.10 4.23
CA LYS A 108 -17.21 5.21 4.94
C LYS A 108 -18.12 4.74 6.08
N GLY A 109 -18.53 3.48 6.08
CA GLY A 109 -19.29 2.85 7.17
C GLY A 109 -18.40 2.25 8.26
N GLN A 110 -17.07 2.36 8.15
CA GLN A 110 -16.13 1.74 9.07
C GLN A 110 -15.41 2.80 9.92
N LYS A 111 -15.72 2.84 11.22
CA LYS A 111 -15.07 3.78 12.17
C LYS A 111 -13.55 3.73 12.13
N GLY A 112 -12.97 2.55 11.93
CA GLY A 112 -11.51 2.37 11.82
C GLY A 112 -10.94 3.08 10.59
N SER A 113 -11.59 2.94 9.43
CA SER A 113 -11.17 3.63 8.20
C SER A 113 -11.30 5.16 8.34
N ILE A 114 -12.36 5.64 8.99
CA ILE A 114 -12.54 7.07 9.26
C ILE A 114 -11.43 7.61 10.15
N LEU A 115 -11.10 6.93 11.26
CA LEU A 115 -10.09 7.39 12.20
C LEU A 115 -8.67 7.26 11.63
N TRP A 116 -8.28 6.04 11.25
CA TRP A 116 -6.91 5.69 10.92
C TRP A 116 -6.50 6.13 9.52
N ASN A 117 -7.40 6.09 8.55
CA ASN A 117 -7.08 6.51 7.19
C ASN A 117 -7.50 7.97 6.97
N GLY A 118 -8.70 8.35 7.43
CA GLY A 118 -9.27 9.69 7.24
C GLY A 118 -8.64 10.76 8.13
N LEU A 119 -9.02 10.76 9.41
CA LEU A 119 -8.62 11.79 10.38
C LEU A 119 -7.11 11.83 10.59
N MET A 120 -6.44 10.69 10.65
CA MET A 120 -4.98 10.66 10.78
C MET A 120 -4.29 11.28 9.55
N SER A 121 -4.72 10.93 8.32
CA SER A 121 -4.17 11.54 7.10
C SER A 121 -4.42 13.04 7.07
N TYR A 122 -5.62 13.48 7.44
CA TYR A 122 -5.95 14.90 7.51
C TYR A 122 -5.14 15.63 8.60
N GLY A 123 -4.92 15.00 9.75
CA GLY A 123 -4.08 15.55 10.81
C GLY A 123 -2.62 15.71 10.40
N LYS A 124 -2.10 14.79 9.57
CA LYS A 124 -0.75 14.84 9.03
C LYS A 124 -0.57 15.82 7.88
N TYR A 125 -1.52 15.89 6.94
CA TYR A 125 -1.31 16.53 5.64
C TYR A 125 -2.33 17.62 5.30
N GLY A 126 -3.40 17.76 6.09
CA GLY A 126 -4.52 18.64 5.79
C GLY A 126 -5.23 18.26 4.48
N GLU A 127 -5.60 19.27 3.69
CA GLU A 127 -6.33 19.05 2.43
C GLU A 127 -5.47 18.46 1.30
N LYS A 128 -4.14 18.59 1.39
CA LYS A 128 -3.19 18.15 0.36
C LYS A 128 -2.57 16.82 0.77
N SER A 129 -3.29 15.72 0.54
CA SER A 129 -2.85 14.38 0.94
C SER A 129 -3.10 13.32 -0.13
N ARG A 130 -2.36 12.22 -0.06
CA ARG A 130 -2.57 11.03 -0.92
C ARG A 130 -3.98 10.48 -0.82
N LEU A 131 -4.59 10.51 0.37
CA LEU A 131 -5.98 10.10 0.59
C LEU A 131 -6.97 10.88 -0.31
N ARG A 132 -6.67 12.16 -0.55
CA ARG A 132 -7.52 13.05 -1.35
C ARG A 132 -7.11 13.09 -2.82
N ASN A 133 -5.90 12.66 -3.17
CA ASN A 133 -5.45 12.56 -4.55
C ASN A 133 -5.96 11.28 -5.24
N ILE A 134 -7.29 11.18 -5.37
CA ILE A 134 -7.98 10.04 -6.02
C ILE A 134 -8.81 10.52 -7.20
N TYR A 135 -9.17 9.60 -8.10
CA TYR A 135 -10.18 9.86 -9.14
C TYR A 135 -11.58 9.78 -8.53
N LYS A 136 -12.43 10.75 -8.85
CA LYS A 136 -13.87 10.75 -8.56
C LYS A 136 -14.58 9.69 -9.40
N THR A 137 -15.81 9.35 -9.02
CA THR A 137 -16.62 8.35 -9.71
C THR A 137 -16.78 8.64 -11.20
N ASP A 138 -17.12 9.88 -11.57
CA ASP A 138 -17.28 10.24 -12.98
C ASP A 138 -15.96 10.19 -13.76
N GLU A 139 -14.84 10.55 -13.11
CA GLU A 139 -13.51 10.43 -13.70
C GLU A 139 -13.13 8.96 -13.92
N LEU A 140 -13.39 8.08 -12.95
CA LEU A 140 -13.18 6.63 -13.10
C LEU A 140 -14.01 6.05 -14.25
N ASN A 141 -15.28 6.44 -14.34
CA ASN A 141 -16.16 5.96 -15.42
C ASN A 141 -15.76 6.47 -16.81
N ALA A 142 -15.03 7.58 -16.88
CA ALA A 142 -14.61 8.21 -18.14
C ALA A 142 -13.24 7.73 -18.65
N ILE A 143 -12.46 7.01 -17.83
CA ILE A 143 -11.15 6.48 -18.26
C ILE A 143 -11.36 5.41 -19.34
N ASP A 144 -10.63 5.54 -20.44
CA ASP A 144 -10.49 4.47 -21.43
C ASP A 144 -9.57 3.37 -20.86
N PRO A 145 -10.05 2.12 -20.71
CA PRO A 145 -9.23 1.02 -20.18
C PRO A 145 -7.97 0.75 -21.00
N LYS A 146 -7.95 1.15 -22.28
CA LYS A 146 -6.75 1.03 -23.12
C LYS A 146 -5.59 1.85 -22.55
N GLU A 147 -5.86 3.04 -22.02
CA GLU A 147 -4.83 3.88 -21.41
C GLU A 147 -4.15 3.18 -20.23
N LEU A 148 -4.92 2.43 -19.42
CA LEU A 148 -4.39 1.68 -18.29
C LEU A 148 -3.49 0.52 -18.73
N VAL A 149 -3.91 -0.21 -19.78
CA VAL A 149 -3.09 -1.29 -20.36
C VAL A 149 -1.80 -0.73 -20.95
N ASP A 150 -1.87 0.40 -21.64
CA ASP A 150 -0.71 1.06 -22.23
C ASP A 150 0.26 1.53 -21.14
N ILE A 151 -0.22 2.05 -20.01
CA ILE A 151 0.62 2.42 -18.85
C ILE A 151 1.40 1.22 -18.33
N VAL A 152 0.74 0.08 -18.09
CA VAL A 152 1.46 -1.11 -17.59
C VAL A 152 2.48 -1.60 -18.61
N LYS A 153 2.14 -1.64 -19.91
CA LYS A 153 3.08 -2.02 -20.96
C LYS A 153 4.30 -1.11 -21.01
N ASP A 154 4.08 0.19 -20.88
CA ASP A 154 5.15 1.19 -20.93
C ASP A 154 6.10 1.11 -19.73
N MET A 155 5.71 0.48 -18.62
CA MET A 155 6.58 0.27 -17.46
C MET A 155 7.92 -0.36 -17.83
N LYS A 156 7.96 -1.30 -18.79
CA LYS A 156 9.20 -1.95 -19.25
C LYS A 156 10.22 -0.99 -19.86
N ASN A 157 9.79 0.20 -20.24
CA ASN A 157 10.64 1.22 -20.82
C ASN A 157 11.27 2.13 -19.76
N TYR A 158 10.95 2.00 -18.47
CA TYR A 158 11.55 2.79 -17.40
C TYR A 158 12.74 2.09 -16.76
N ASN A 159 13.59 2.89 -16.10
CA ASN A 159 14.62 2.37 -15.20
C ASN A 159 14.03 1.31 -14.25
N GLN A 160 14.73 0.21 -14.05
CA GLN A 160 14.22 -0.91 -13.25
C GLN A 160 15.33 -1.67 -12.55
N ARG A 161 14.99 -2.22 -11.38
CA ARG A 161 15.87 -3.05 -10.56
C ARG A 161 15.26 -4.44 -10.44
N VAL A 162 16.09 -5.47 -10.43
CA VAL A 162 15.63 -6.83 -10.19
C VAL A 162 16.08 -7.28 -8.82
N PHE A 163 15.15 -7.77 -8.01
CA PHE A 163 15.43 -8.45 -6.75
C PHE A 163 15.02 -9.92 -6.88
N TYR A 164 15.96 -10.82 -6.60
CA TYR A 164 15.71 -12.25 -6.61
C TYR A 164 16.09 -12.86 -5.27
N TYR A 165 15.18 -13.66 -4.73
CA TYR A 165 15.41 -14.50 -3.57
C TYR A 165 15.05 -15.95 -3.91
N GLY A 166 16.04 -16.83 -3.93
CA GLY A 166 15.84 -18.24 -4.24
C GLY A 166 17.17 -18.96 -4.38
N LYS A 167 17.11 -20.28 -4.54
CA LYS A 167 18.30 -21.05 -4.98
C LYS A 167 18.57 -20.76 -6.45
N ASP A 168 19.80 -21.00 -6.89
CA ASP A 168 20.18 -21.00 -8.30
C ASP A 168 19.96 -19.64 -9.01
N VAL A 169 20.74 -18.64 -8.58
CA VAL A 169 20.72 -17.29 -9.13
C VAL A 169 21.09 -17.28 -10.62
N ASP A 170 22.03 -18.13 -11.04
CA ASP A 170 22.47 -18.21 -12.43
C ASP A 170 21.33 -18.64 -13.36
N ALA A 171 20.50 -19.60 -12.94
CA ALA A 171 19.30 -19.98 -13.68
C ALA A 171 18.27 -18.83 -13.76
N ALA A 172 18.11 -18.05 -12.68
CA ALA A 172 17.21 -16.89 -12.70
C ALA A 172 17.70 -15.79 -13.65
N VAL A 173 19.01 -15.50 -13.64
CA VAL A 173 19.64 -14.57 -14.57
C VAL A 173 19.48 -15.04 -16.02
N ALA A 174 19.70 -16.34 -16.28
CA ALA A 174 19.51 -16.91 -17.61
C ALA A 174 18.05 -16.78 -18.09
N ALA A 175 17.07 -17.02 -17.21
CA ALA A 175 15.66 -16.86 -17.52
C ALA A 175 15.30 -15.40 -17.85
N LEU A 176 15.79 -14.44 -17.05
CA LEU A 176 15.62 -13.01 -17.30
C LEU A 176 16.21 -12.60 -18.65
N ASN A 177 17.46 -12.97 -18.92
CA ASN A 177 18.11 -12.66 -20.19
C ASN A 177 17.41 -13.27 -21.41
N SER A 178 16.70 -14.38 -21.22
CA SER A 178 15.96 -15.05 -22.31
C SER A 178 14.57 -14.45 -22.56
N SER A 179 13.87 -14.00 -21.53
CA SER A 179 12.43 -13.66 -21.62
C SER A 179 12.15 -12.18 -21.39
N HIS A 180 12.91 -11.51 -20.52
CA HIS A 180 12.68 -10.12 -20.13
C HIS A 180 13.47 -9.16 -21.02
N THR A 181 12.95 -8.92 -22.23
CA THR A 181 13.55 -7.97 -23.19
C THR A 181 13.11 -6.54 -22.89
N ILE A 182 14.09 -5.63 -22.77
CA ILE A 182 13.92 -4.20 -22.50
C ILE A 182 14.72 -3.36 -23.51
N PRO A 183 14.37 -2.08 -23.73
CA PRO A 183 15.15 -1.20 -24.61
C PRO A 183 16.53 -0.88 -24.01
N GLU A 184 17.48 -0.51 -24.87
CA GLU A 184 18.83 -0.08 -24.45
C GLU A 184 18.79 1.22 -23.63
N ASP A 185 17.98 2.19 -24.10
CA ASP A 185 17.75 3.46 -23.42
C ASP A 185 16.44 3.38 -22.62
N LEU A 186 16.56 3.47 -21.30
CA LEU A 186 15.43 3.50 -20.37
C LEU A 186 15.03 4.93 -20.04
N LYS A 187 13.71 5.14 -19.87
CA LYS A 187 13.12 6.39 -19.44
C LYS A 187 13.42 6.64 -17.96
N GLU A 188 13.68 7.90 -17.64
CA GLU A 188 13.63 8.40 -16.27
C GLU A 188 12.19 8.45 -15.76
N TYR A 189 12.02 8.35 -14.45
CA TYR A 189 10.71 8.42 -13.82
C TYR A 189 10.12 9.84 -13.89
N PRO A 190 8.79 9.98 -14.03
CA PRO A 190 8.13 11.28 -13.85
C PRO A 190 8.39 11.82 -12.44
N GLU A 191 8.38 13.15 -12.28
CA GLU A 191 8.52 13.78 -10.97
C GLU A 191 7.35 13.39 -10.04
N ALA A 192 7.67 12.96 -8.82
CA ALA A 192 6.68 12.56 -7.83
C ALA A 192 6.03 13.79 -7.18
N LEU A 193 4.72 13.71 -6.93
CA LEU A 193 4.02 14.67 -6.08
C LEU A 193 4.51 14.55 -4.63
N VAL A 194 4.85 15.69 -4.04
CA VAL A 194 5.24 15.78 -2.63
C VAL A 194 4.05 16.22 -1.78
N TYR A 195 3.81 15.52 -0.68
CA TYR A 195 2.77 15.86 0.30
C TYR A 195 3.43 16.34 1.58
N GLU A 196 3.38 17.65 1.81
CA GLU A 196 4.01 18.27 2.98
C GLU A 196 3.25 17.95 4.27
N GLU A 197 3.95 17.35 5.22
CA GLU A 197 3.42 17.11 6.56
C GLU A 197 3.34 18.40 7.37
N GLN A 198 2.15 18.68 7.89
CA GLN A 198 1.84 19.87 8.67
C GLN A 198 2.36 19.77 10.11
N GLU A 199 2.73 20.91 10.70
CA GLU A 199 3.07 20.98 12.12
C GLU A 199 1.84 20.70 13.00
N THR A 200 2.02 19.86 14.02
CA THR A 200 0.95 19.57 14.98
C THR A 200 0.76 20.77 15.93
N SER A 201 -0.39 21.45 15.84
CA SER A 201 -0.66 22.74 16.50
C SER A 201 -1.86 22.74 17.47
N GLY A 202 -2.05 21.64 18.21
CA GLY A 202 -3.13 21.55 19.22
C GLY A 202 -4.55 21.53 18.64
N ASN A 203 -4.68 21.34 17.32
CA ASN A 203 -5.97 21.25 16.64
C ASN A 203 -6.72 19.97 17.03
N VAL A 204 -8.03 20.08 17.10
CA VAL A 204 -8.94 18.95 17.29
C VAL A 204 -9.78 18.80 16.03
N TYR A 205 -9.63 17.67 15.35
CA TYR A 205 -10.46 17.30 14.22
C TYR A 205 -11.52 16.30 14.68
N PHE A 206 -12.76 16.52 14.27
CA PHE A 206 -13.90 15.74 14.70
C PHE A 206 -14.74 15.32 13.49
N VAL A 207 -15.16 14.05 13.48
CA VAL A 207 -16.12 13.51 12.53
C VAL A 207 -17.22 12.85 13.36
N ASP A 208 -18.45 13.30 13.13
CA ASP A 208 -19.62 12.65 13.72
C ASP A 208 -19.82 11.27 13.08
N PHE A 209 -20.05 10.25 13.91
CA PHE A 209 -20.27 8.88 13.47
C PHE A 209 -21.16 8.17 14.49
N ASP A 210 -22.18 7.45 14.03
CA ASP A 210 -23.11 6.74 14.90
C ASP A 210 -22.42 5.52 15.54
N MET A 211 -22.01 5.69 16.81
CA MET A 211 -21.34 4.65 17.59
C MET A 211 -21.46 4.88 19.11
N VAL A 212 -21.32 3.80 19.88
CA VAL A 212 -21.43 3.82 21.35
C VAL A 212 -20.16 4.36 22.04
N GLN A 213 -19.00 4.18 21.40
CA GLN A 213 -17.70 4.56 21.94
C GLN A 213 -17.17 5.81 21.22
N SER A 214 -16.44 6.65 21.94
CA SER A 214 -15.61 7.67 21.34
C SER A 214 -14.22 7.09 21.06
N GLU A 215 -13.79 7.26 19.81
CA GLU A 215 -12.48 6.86 19.32
C GLU A 215 -11.60 8.10 19.18
N MET A 216 -10.47 8.13 19.87
CA MET A 216 -9.59 9.31 19.90
C MET A 216 -8.17 8.93 19.52
N LEU A 217 -7.58 9.75 18.66
CA LEU A 217 -6.18 9.67 18.26
C LEU A 217 -5.49 10.99 18.59
N PHE A 218 -4.46 10.92 19.42
CA PHE A 218 -3.53 11.99 19.68
C PHE A 218 -2.33 11.80 18.75
N LEU A 219 -1.93 12.86 18.08
CA LEU A 219 -0.87 12.82 17.08
C LEU A 219 0.07 14.01 17.30
N ALA A 220 1.35 13.72 17.46
CA ALA A 220 2.41 14.71 17.58
C ALA A 220 3.49 14.40 16.54
N LYS A 221 3.79 15.39 15.68
CA LYS A 221 4.88 15.31 14.71
C LYS A 221 6.20 15.43 15.46
N GLY A 222 7.13 14.53 15.15
CA GLY A 222 8.48 14.51 15.68
C GLY A 222 9.51 14.93 14.64
N GLU A 223 10.78 14.76 14.99
CA GLU A 223 11.89 14.95 14.06
C GLU A 223 11.88 13.92 12.92
N PRO A 224 12.51 14.21 11.78
CA PRO A 224 12.72 13.24 10.70
C PRO A 224 13.41 11.95 11.14
N PHE A 225 13.28 10.90 10.33
CA PHE A 225 13.89 9.60 10.59
C PHE A 225 15.40 9.70 10.84
N LYS A 226 15.85 9.06 11.92
CA LYS A 226 17.27 8.87 12.25
C LYS A 226 17.49 7.43 12.70
N ALA A 227 18.40 6.72 12.04
CA ALA A 227 18.64 5.30 12.33
C ALA A 227 19.06 5.03 13.79
N GLU A 228 19.74 5.99 14.42
CA GLU A 228 20.10 5.92 15.85
C GLU A 228 18.90 5.85 16.80
N ASN A 229 17.72 6.30 16.37
CA ASN A 229 16.50 6.29 17.18
C ASN A 229 15.77 4.93 17.17
N ILE A 230 16.17 3.96 16.35
CA ILE A 230 15.47 2.66 16.21
C ILE A 230 15.40 1.90 17.55
N ALA A 231 16.50 1.86 18.30
CA ALA A 231 16.52 1.19 19.59
C ALA A 231 15.64 1.92 20.63
N ALA A 232 15.70 3.25 20.64
CA ALA A 232 14.91 4.07 21.56
C ALA A 232 13.41 3.99 21.27
N SER A 233 13.01 3.99 19.99
CA SER A 233 11.60 3.83 19.59
C SER A 233 11.05 2.46 19.97
N THR A 234 11.85 1.40 19.80
CA THR A 234 11.48 0.03 20.22
C THR A 234 11.27 -0.05 21.74
N LEU A 235 12.17 0.56 22.51
CA LEU A 235 12.04 0.63 23.97
C LEU A 235 10.79 1.42 24.38
N PHE A 236 10.54 2.59 23.76
CA PHE A 236 9.33 3.38 23.99
C PHE A 236 8.07 2.54 23.73
N ASN A 237 8.00 1.86 22.60
CA ASN A 237 6.85 1.06 22.21
C ASN A 237 6.63 -0.14 23.13
N THR A 238 7.70 -0.73 23.66
CA THR A 238 7.60 -1.85 24.61
C THR A 238 7.14 -1.39 25.99
N TYR A 239 7.60 -0.22 26.44
CA TYR A 239 7.34 0.28 27.78
C TYR A 239 6.00 1.02 27.89
N PHE A 240 5.70 1.91 26.95
CA PHE A 240 4.48 2.72 26.93
C PHE A 240 3.41 2.20 25.96
N GLY A 241 3.84 1.52 24.90
CA GLY A 241 3.05 1.46 23.68
C GLY A 241 2.14 0.26 23.54
N SER A 242 2.69 -0.95 23.61
CA SER A 242 1.99 -2.17 23.19
C SER A 242 2.10 -3.29 24.20
N GLY A 243 1.07 -4.14 24.24
CA GLY A 243 0.98 -5.30 25.12
C GLY A 243 0.32 -5.00 26.46
N LEU A 244 -0.08 -6.08 27.14
CA LEU A 244 -0.82 -6.02 28.40
C LEU A 244 0.01 -5.41 29.53
N SER A 245 1.34 -5.41 29.43
CA SER A 245 2.24 -4.83 30.44
C SER A 245 2.63 -3.38 30.18
N SER A 246 2.15 -2.77 29.09
CA SER A 246 2.49 -1.36 28.79
C SER A 246 1.86 -0.41 29.79
N ILE A 247 2.54 0.71 30.10
CA ILE A 247 2.05 1.70 31.06
C ILE A 247 0.67 2.24 30.64
N VAL A 248 0.48 2.58 29.36
CA VAL A 248 -0.79 3.13 28.88
C VAL A 248 -1.93 2.13 29.09
N PHE A 249 -1.69 0.83 28.82
CA PHE A 249 -2.67 -0.20 29.06
C PHE A 249 -2.96 -0.38 30.56
N GLN A 250 -1.92 -0.51 31.39
CA GLN A 250 -2.05 -0.74 32.82
C GLN A 250 -2.77 0.42 33.53
N GLU A 251 -2.41 1.67 33.22
CA GLU A 251 -2.97 2.84 33.89
C GLU A 251 -4.39 3.17 33.38
N ILE A 252 -4.57 3.27 32.06
CA ILE A 252 -5.83 3.74 31.49
C ILE A 252 -6.91 2.65 31.51
N ARG A 253 -6.53 1.41 31.18
CA ARG A 253 -7.48 0.30 31.07
C ARG A 253 -7.57 -0.52 32.35
N GLU A 254 -6.48 -1.09 32.85
CA GLU A 254 -6.55 -2.04 33.99
C GLU A 254 -6.85 -1.34 35.32
N SER A 255 -6.13 -0.26 35.63
CA SER A 255 -6.25 0.45 36.90
C SER A 255 -7.50 1.35 36.95
N LYS A 256 -7.65 2.24 35.96
CA LYS A 256 -8.71 3.26 35.97
C LYS A 256 -10.01 2.83 35.26
N SER A 257 -10.00 1.75 34.48
CA SER A 257 -11.18 1.28 33.71
C SER A 257 -11.80 2.39 32.85
N LEU A 258 -10.97 3.24 32.26
CA LEU A 258 -11.38 4.41 31.48
C LEU A 258 -11.50 4.11 29.99
N ALA A 259 -10.83 3.09 29.45
CA ALA A 259 -10.88 2.75 28.04
C ALA A 259 -10.99 1.24 27.81
N TYR A 260 -11.65 0.85 26.71
CA TYR A 260 -11.67 -0.54 26.23
C TYR A 260 -10.39 -0.90 25.48
N SER A 261 -9.81 0.07 24.79
CA SER A 261 -8.52 -0.04 24.14
C SER A 261 -7.76 1.25 24.37
N ALA A 262 -6.51 1.14 24.80
CA ALA A 262 -5.61 2.26 24.98
C ALA A 262 -4.20 1.79 24.65
N PHE A 263 -3.50 2.53 23.80
CA PHE A 263 -2.12 2.25 23.44
C PHE A 263 -1.41 3.52 23.02
N SER A 264 -0.09 3.48 22.98
CA SER A 264 0.72 4.53 22.37
C SER A 264 1.70 3.93 21.37
N SER A 265 2.25 4.75 20.49
CA SER A 265 3.40 4.32 19.71
C SER A 265 4.25 5.50 19.27
N TYR A 266 5.54 5.24 19.17
CA TYR A 266 6.48 6.00 18.38
C TYR A 266 6.58 5.34 17.00
N GLN A 267 6.03 5.99 15.99
CA GLN A 267 6.07 5.58 14.60
C GLN A 267 7.27 6.23 13.94
N MET A 268 8.23 5.41 13.50
CA MET A 268 9.32 5.90 12.68
C MET A 268 8.85 6.09 11.24
N ALA A 269 9.36 7.10 10.56
CA ALA A 269 9.07 7.28 9.15
C ALA A 269 9.80 6.23 8.29
N ASP A 270 9.16 5.83 7.20
CA ASP A 270 9.75 4.86 6.25
C ASP A 270 10.86 5.49 5.39
N GLU A 271 10.82 6.81 5.22
CA GLU A 271 11.77 7.58 4.40
C GLU A 271 12.52 8.60 5.26
N LYS A 272 13.81 8.82 4.92
CA LYS A 272 14.74 9.61 5.73
C LYS A 272 14.26 11.05 6.01
N GLU A 273 13.63 11.67 5.02
CA GLU A 273 13.21 13.07 5.08
C GLU A 273 11.81 13.25 5.70
N ASN A 274 11.07 12.16 5.92
CA ASN A 274 9.74 12.20 6.51
C ASN A 274 9.81 12.24 8.05
N ALA A 275 8.80 12.85 8.68
CA ALA A 275 8.77 12.99 10.13
C ALA A 275 8.35 11.70 10.82
N ASN A 276 8.98 11.42 11.97
CA ASN A 276 8.46 10.44 12.91
C ASN A 276 7.20 11.00 13.60
N TYR A 277 6.39 10.12 14.20
CA TYR A 277 5.21 10.53 14.97
C TYR A 277 5.15 9.84 16.32
N VAL A 278 4.77 10.60 17.35
CA VAL A 278 4.28 10.02 18.59
C VAL A 278 2.76 10.05 18.55
N MET A 279 2.16 8.91 18.83
CA MET A 279 0.71 8.79 18.87
C MET A 279 0.24 8.10 20.16
N ALA A 280 -0.96 8.47 20.59
CA ALA A 280 -1.71 7.74 21.58
C ALA A 280 -3.13 7.53 21.07
N TYR A 281 -3.71 6.38 21.35
CA TYR A 281 -5.07 6.06 20.95
C TYR A 281 -5.86 5.56 22.14
N MET A 282 -7.12 5.96 22.20
CA MET A 282 -8.07 5.56 23.24
C MET A 282 -9.47 5.36 22.65
N GLY A 283 -10.05 4.19 22.90
CA GLY A 283 -11.47 3.90 22.68
C GLY A 283 -12.21 3.84 24.01
N THR A 284 -13.08 4.81 24.29
CA THR A 284 -13.78 4.97 25.59
C THR A 284 -15.29 5.18 25.43
N GLN A 285 -16.05 5.08 26.52
CA GLN A 285 -17.45 5.49 26.53
C GLN A 285 -17.53 7.02 26.42
N ALA A 286 -18.50 7.55 25.66
CA ALA A 286 -18.62 9.00 25.43
C ALA A 286 -18.68 9.83 26.73
N ASN A 287 -19.37 9.32 27.77
CA ASN A 287 -19.48 9.98 29.07
C ASN A 287 -18.18 9.94 29.92
N LYS A 288 -17.23 9.05 29.60
CA LYS A 288 -15.94 8.94 30.27
C LYS A 288 -14.83 9.72 29.56
N MET A 289 -15.11 10.27 28.37
CA MET A 289 -14.13 10.98 27.54
C MET A 289 -13.34 12.06 28.32
N PRO A 290 -13.97 12.99 29.08
CA PRO A 290 -13.19 14.04 29.75
C PRO A 290 -12.22 13.49 30.80
N GLN A 291 -12.62 12.45 31.52
CA GLN A 291 -11.78 11.77 32.51
C GLN A 291 -10.64 11.02 31.84
N ALA A 292 -10.94 10.35 30.72
CA ALA A 292 -9.97 9.57 29.96
C ALA A 292 -8.88 10.47 29.34
N VAL A 293 -9.25 11.64 28.79
CA VAL A 293 -8.30 12.60 28.20
C VAL A 293 -7.40 13.25 29.26
N SER A 294 -7.91 13.46 30.48
CA SER A 294 -7.14 14.05 31.58
C SER A 294 -6.20 13.06 32.28
N ALA A 295 -6.38 11.75 32.07
CA ALA A 295 -5.76 10.67 32.83
C ALA A 295 -4.40 10.24 32.28
#